data_AF-A0A7U6GFB5-F1
#
_entry.id   AF-A0A7U6GFB5-F1
#
_cell.length_a   1.000
_cell.length_b   1.000
_cell.length_c   1.000
_cell.angle_alpha   90.00
_cell.angle_beta   90.00
_cell.angle_gamma   90.00
#
_symmetry.space_group_name_H-M   'P 1'
#
loop_
_entity.id
_entity.type
_entity.pdbx_description
1 polymer ?
#
loop_
_entity_poly.entity_id
_entity_poly.type
_entity_poly.pdbx_seq_one_letter_code
_entity_poly.pdbx_strand_id
1 'polypeptide(L)'
;MKNKVDIVRSIYLFYVSLTGVIFLIVGLIKTTNALTSIYYPGTEIWYNKYFYFKDLYEGIVMTFLGLIIFLFHWYFIVKEKRLGKISDIQYESSMNFFEAIFFYLLCYVGITIFIISSINLVSGFYNINYPPPVIDESGKIIKESTPYVTKDIGKIIRSIISMIIGFITFLIGFIRVQLSMKKIEKQEINT
;
A
#
# COMPACT_ATOMS: atom_id res chain seq x y z
N MET A 1 -14.16 32.23 5.78
CA MET A 1 -12.79 31.77 5.46
C MET A 1 -12.84 30.25 5.30
N LYS A 2 -12.29 29.65 4.23
CA LYS A 2 -12.22 28.18 4.13
C LYS A 2 -11.40 27.66 5.32
N ASN A 3 -11.96 26.70 6.07
CA ASN A 3 -11.32 26.15 7.25
C ASN A 3 -9.97 25.50 6.84
N LYS A 4 -8.86 25.94 7.44
CA LYS A 4 -7.51 25.46 7.11
C LYS A 4 -7.39 23.94 7.29
N VAL A 5 -8.17 23.36 8.20
CA VAL A 5 -8.20 21.91 8.48
C VAL A 5 -8.80 21.12 7.30
N ASP A 6 -9.81 21.67 6.62
CA ASP A 6 -10.42 21.02 5.45
C ASP A 6 -9.46 20.94 4.27
N ILE A 7 -8.56 21.92 4.14
CA ILE A 7 -7.50 21.91 3.14
C ILE A 7 -6.53 20.74 3.42
N VAL A 8 -6.06 20.60 4.67
CA VAL A 8 -5.16 19.51 5.06
C VAL A 8 -5.81 18.15 4.82
N ARG A 9 -7.08 18.00 5.18
CA ARG A 9 -7.87 16.79 4.91
C ARG A 9 -7.94 16.46 3.43
N SER A 10 -8.28 17.44 2.61
CA SER A 10 -8.42 17.26 1.16
C SER A 10 -7.10 16.84 0.52
N ILE A 11 -6.00 17.47 0.95
CA ILE A 11 -4.64 17.12 0.54
C ILE A 11 -4.32 15.67 0.94
N TYR A 12 -4.57 15.29 2.19
CA TYR A 12 -4.36 13.92 2.68
C TYR A 12 -5.14 12.89 1.85
N LEU A 13 -6.46 13.09 1.70
CA LEU A 13 -7.32 12.17 0.96
C LEU A 13 -6.86 12.02 -0.49
N PHE A 14 -6.48 13.13 -1.14
CA PHE A 14 -5.97 13.10 -2.51
C PHE A 14 -4.66 12.32 -2.61
N TYR A 15 -3.67 12.59 -1.76
CA TYR A 15 -2.38 11.90 -1.79
C TYR A 15 -2.52 10.40 -1.51
N VAL A 16 -3.33 10.01 -0.53
CA VAL A 16 -3.53 8.58 -0.24
C VAL A 16 -4.25 7.88 -1.39
N SER A 17 -5.29 8.49 -1.97
CA SER A 17 -5.95 7.95 -3.16
C SER A 17 -4.99 7.83 -4.34
N LEU A 18 -4.13 8.85 -4.57
CA LEU A 18 -3.11 8.82 -5.61
C LEU A 18 -2.09 7.70 -5.39
N THR A 19 -1.61 7.51 -4.16
CA THR A 19 -0.76 6.38 -3.79
C THR A 19 -1.45 5.05 -4.10
N GLY A 20 -2.73 4.90 -3.74
CA GLY A 20 -3.51 3.70 -4.09
C GLY A 20 -3.55 3.42 -5.59
N VAL A 21 -3.78 4.45 -6.42
CA VAL A 21 -3.77 4.35 -7.89
C VAL A 21 -2.39 3.97 -8.42
N ILE A 22 -1.32 4.57 -7.91
CA ILE A 22 0.05 4.26 -8.32
C ILE A 22 0.37 2.80 -8.02
N PHE A 23 0.07 2.32 -6.81
CA PHE A 23 0.29 0.92 -6.43
C PHE A 23 -0.54 -0.04 -7.27
N LEU A 24 -1.78 0.33 -7.61
CA LEU A 24 -2.63 -0.44 -8.50
C LEU A 24 -2.02 -0.57 -9.90
N ILE A 25 -1.61 0.54 -10.51
CA ILE A 25 -1.03 0.55 -11.87
C ILE A 25 0.29 -0.23 -11.89
N VAL A 26 1.20 0.06 -10.96
CA VAL A 26 2.49 -0.65 -10.88
C VAL A 26 2.28 -2.13 -10.61
N GLY A 27 1.35 -2.49 -9.72
CA GLY A 27 0.98 -3.88 -9.44
C GLY A 27 0.45 -4.62 -10.66
N LEU A 28 -0.43 -3.99 -11.45
CA LEU A 28 -0.96 -4.57 -12.69
C LEU A 28 0.12 -4.78 -13.75
N ILE A 29 1.01 -3.79 -13.94
CA ILE A 29 2.15 -3.91 -14.86
C ILE A 29 3.04 -5.07 -14.44
N LYS A 30 3.39 -5.14 -13.14
CA LYS A 30 4.25 -6.18 -12.58
C LYS A 30 3.64 -7.57 -12.73
N THR A 31 2.35 -7.71 -12.43
CA THR A 31 1.57 -8.95 -12.59
C THR A 31 1.53 -9.38 -14.07
N THR A 32 1.23 -8.47 -14.98
CA THR A 32 1.11 -8.77 -16.41
C THR A 32 2.45 -9.19 -17.00
N ASN A 33 3.53 -8.49 -16.66
CA ASN A 33 4.89 -8.83 -17.11
C ASN A 33 5.32 -10.21 -16.59
N ALA A 34 5.01 -10.51 -15.32
CA ALA A 34 5.31 -11.80 -14.73
C ALA A 34 4.52 -12.93 -15.40
N LEU A 35 3.20 -12.76 -15.59
CA LEU A 35 2.36 -13.75 -16.28
C LEU A 35 2.84 -14.00 -17.70
N THR A 36 3.14 -12.94 -18.44
CA THR A 36 3.65 -13.05 -19.82
C THR A 36 4.95 -13.85 -19.85
N SER A 37 5.87 -13.56 -18.92
CA SER A 37 7.17 -14.24 -18.86
C SER A 37 7.07 -15.70 -18.38
N ILE A 38 6.08 -16.04 -17.56
CA ILE A 38 5.85 -17.40 -17.07
C ILE A 38 5.21 -18.27 -18.16
N TYR A 39 4.18 -17.76 -18.85
CA TYR A 39 3.33 -18.53 -19.75
C TYR A 39 3.70 -18.40 -21.23
N TYR A 40 4.29 -17.27 -21.65
CA TYR A 40 4.70 -16.99 -23.02
C TYR A 40 6.17 -16.54 -23.09
N PRO A 41 7.13 -17.37 -22.63
CA PRO A 41 8.53 -16.99 -22.64
C PRO A 41 9.04 -16.85 -24.09
N GLY A 42 9.57 -15.68 -24.44
CA GLY A 42 10.17 -15.44 -25.77
C GLY A 42 11.49 -16.18 -26.02
N THR A 43 12.05 -16.80 -24.98
CA THR A 43 13.28 -17.62 -25.02
C THR A 43 13.13 -18.82 -24.06
N GLU A 44 13.69 -19.98 -24.37
CA GLU A 44 13.63 -21.21 -23.54
C GLU A 44 14.41 -21.12 -22.20
N ILE A 45 14.59 -19.94 -21.61
CA ILE A 45 15.33 -19.77 -20.36
C ILE A 45 14.42 -20.09 -19.18
N TRP A 46 14.26 -21.39 -18.90
CA TRP A 46 13.49 -21.91 -17.76
C TRP A 46 14.02 -21.43 -16.40
N TYR A 47 15.29 -21.06 -16.32
CA TYR A 47 15.98 -20.65 -15.10
C TYR A 47 15.50 -19.32 -14.49
N ASN A 48 14.85 -18.45 -15.27
CA ASN A 48 14.32 -17.16 -14.78
C ASN A 48 12.89 -17.24 -14.21
N LYS A 49 12.21 -18.40 -14.26
CA LYS A 49 10.80 -18.51 -13.85
C LYS A 49 10.55 -18.15 -12.37
N TYR A 50 11.48 -18.48 -11.48
CA TYR A 50 11.35 -18.18 -10.05
C TYR A 50 11.29 -16.68 -9.77
N PHE A 51 12.09 -15.88 -10.49
CA PHE A 51 12.06 -14.42 -10.40
C PHE A 51 10.68 -13.88 -10.78
N TYR A 52 10.10 -14.38 -11.87
CA TYR A 52 8.77 -13.96 -12.31
C TYR A 52 7.67 -14.39 -11.34
N PHE A 53 7.78 -15.53 -10.65
CA PHE A 53 6.81 -15.89 -9.59
C PHE A 53 6.86 -14.93 -8.42
N LYS A 54 8.04 -14.55 -7.94
CA LYS A 54 8.18 -13.52 -6.90
C LYS A 54 7.54 -12.21 -7.36
N ASP A 55 7.83 -11.79 -8.58
CA ASP A 55 7.26 -10.57 -9.14
C ASP A 55 5.74 -10.64 -9.30
N LEU A 56 5.20 -11.82 -9.68
CA LEU A 56 3.77 -12.07 -9.76
C LEU A 56 3.09 -11.85 -8.41
N TYR A 57 3.59 -12.48 -7.34
CA TYR A 57 2.97 -12.37 -6.03
C TYR A 57 3.08 -10.96 -5.43
N GLU A 58 4.23 -10.30 -5.59
CA GLU A 58 4.38 -8.90 -5.19
C GLU A 58 3.43 -8.00 -5.98
N GLY A 59 3.30 -8.22 -7.29
CA GLY A 59 2.38 -7.50 -8.18
C GLY A 59 0.91 -7.67 -7.78
N ILE A 60 0.50 -8.89 -7.42
CA ILE A 60 -0.87 -9.18 -6.93
C ILE A 60 -1.14 -8.44 -5.64
N VAL A 61 -0.21 -8.47 -4.67
CA VAL A 61 -0.38 -7.76 -3.39
C VAL A 61 -0.43 -6.25 -3.60
N MET A 62 0.45 -5.68 -4.44
CA MET A 62 0.41 -4.25 -4.78
C MET A 62 -0.92 -3.86 -5.43
N THR A 63 -1.43 -4.67 -6.36
CA THR A 63 -2.72 -4.46 -7.03
C THR A 63 -3.86 -4.46 -6.02
N PHE A 64 -3.93 -5.48 -5.18
CA PHE A 64 -4.99 -5.65 -4.19
C PHE A 64 -4.99 -4.54 -3.14
N LEU A 65 -3.83 -4.23 -2.56
CA LEU A 65 -3.69 -3.15 -1.58
C LEU A 65 -3.95 -1.78 -2.19
N GLY A 66 -3.41 -1.52 -3.39
CA GLY A 66 -3.66 -0.29 -4.13
C GLY A 66 -5.14 -0.06 -4.37
N LEU A 67 -5.86 -1.10 -4.81
CA LEU A 67 -7.30 -1.05 -5.02
C LEU A 67 -8.07 -0.78 -3.71
N ILE A 68 -7.76 -1.48 -2.62
CA ILE A 68 -8.42 -1.28 -1.32
C ILE A 68 -8.22 0.14 -0.82
N ILE A 69 -6.98 0.63 -0.85
CA ILE A 69 -6.63 1.98 -0.38
C ILE A 69 -7.37 3.03 -1.21
N PHE A 70 -7.36 2.87 -2.54
CA PHE A 70 -8.06 3.75 -3.44
C PHE A 70 -9.56 3.77 -3.14
N LEU A 71 -10.22 2.60 -3.11
CA LEU A 71 -11.66 2.50 -2.88
C LEU A 71 -12.06 3.06 -1.51
N PHE A 72 -11.30 2.74 -0.46
CA PHE A 72 -11.55 3.22 0.90
C PHE A 72 -11.48 4.75 0.96
N HIS A 73 -10.41 5.37 0.44
CA HIS A 73 -10.24 6.82 0.52
C HIS A 73 -11.14 7.57 -0.48
N TRP A 74 -11.36 7.00 -1.67
CA TRP A 74 -12.27 7.56 -2.66
C TRP A 74 -13.71 7.59 -2.16
N TYR A 75 -14.13 6.56 -1.41
CA TYR A 75 -15.44 6.55 -0.75
C TYR A 75 -15.63 7.79 0.14
N PHE A 76 -14.64 8.20 0.93
CA PHE A 76 -14.72 9.42 1.75
C PHE A 76 -14.82 10.68 0.89
N ILE A 77 -14.00 10.81 -0.17
CA ILE A 77 -14.06 11.94 -1.10
C ILE A 77 -15.46 12.07 -1.74
N VAL A 78 -16.03 10.96 -2.23
CA VAL A 78 -17.34 10.96 -2.88
C VAL A 78 -18.46 11.20 -1.88
N LYS A 79 -18.41 10.54 -0.72
CA LYS A 79 -19.38 10.72 0.37
C LYS A 79 -19.43 12.18 0.81
N GLU A 80 -18.28 12.83 0.99
CA GLU A 80 -18.20 14.25 1.36
C GLU A 80 -18.78 15.15 0.27
N LYS A 81 -18.44 14.92 -1.00
CA LYS A 81 -18.99 15.72 -2.11
C LYS A 81 -20.49 15.55 -2.30
N ARG A 82 -21.03 14.34 -2.08
CA ARG A 82 -22.49 14.10 -2.16
C ARG A 82 -23.23 14.64 -0.95
N LEU A 83 -22.75 14.38 0.27
CA LEU A 83 -23.39 14.89 1.48
C LEU A 83 -23.36 16.42 1.53
N GLY A 84 -22.23 17.04 1.18
CA GLY A 84 -22.11 18.50 1.10
C GLY A 84 -23.05 19.15 0.07
N LYS A 85 -23.48 18.42 -0.96
CA LYS A 85 -24.46 18.90 -1.96
C LYS A 85 -25.91 18.64 -1.58
N ILE A 86 -26.20 17.52 -0.92
CA ILE A 86 -27.59 17.05 -0.69
C ILE A 86 -28.17 17.65 0.59
N SER A 87 -27.34 17.91 1.59
CA SER A 87 -27.83 18.11 2.96
C SER A 87 -27.47 19.44 3.58
N ASP A 88 -26.71 20.29 2.86
CA ASP A 88 -26.18 21.56 3.38
C ASP A 88 -25.45 21.40 4.74
N ILE A 89 -25.03 20.15 5.03
CA ILE A 89 -24.34 19.74 6.24
C ILE A 89 -22.90 20.21 6.13
N GLN A 90 -22.52 21.14 7.00
CA GLN A 90 -21.13 21.49 7.21
C GLN A 90 -20.56 20.55 8.29
N TYR A 91 -19.52 19.80 7.92
CA TYR A 91 -18.70 19.10 8.89
C TYR A 91 -17.58 20.04 9.31
N GLU A 92 -17.49 20.34 10.59
CA GLU A 92 -16.38 21.11 11.12
C GLU A 92 -15.51 20.21 11.98
N SER A 93 -14.21 20.25 11.74
CA SER A 93 -13.26 19.55 12.59
C SER A 93 -13.04 20.33 13.87
N SER A 94 -13.12 19.64 15.02
CA SER A 94 -12.73 20.22 16.31
C SER A 94 -11.21 20.29 16.50
N MET A 95 -10.41 19.76 15.57
CA MET A 95 -8.95 19.82 15.65
C MET A 95 -8.43 21.21 15.26
N ASN A 96 -7.34 21.63 15.90
CA ASN A 96 -6.57 22.75 15.38
C ASN A 96 -5.73 22.32 14.14
N PHE A 97 -5.16 23.28 13.44
CA PHE A 97 -4.39 23.02 12.21
C PHE A 97 -3.20 22.06 12.40
N PHE A 98 -2.44 22.20 13.49
CA PHE A 98 -1.28 21.34 13.76
C PHE A 98 -1.68 19.92 14.14
N GLU A 99 -2.73 19.78 14.95
CA GLU A 99 -3.32 18.50 15.32
C GLU A 99 -3.81 17.75 14.08
N ALA A 100 -4.48 18.46 13.16
CA ALA A 100 -4.91 17.90 11.89
C ALA A 100 -3.72 17.39 11.05
N ILE A 101 -2.69 18.22 10.86
CA ILE A 101 -1.48 17.79 10.12
C ILE A 101 -0.87 16.54 10.74
N PHE A 102 -0.69 16.52 12.06
CA PHE A 102 -0.08 15.41 12.77
C PHE A 102 -0.85 14.11 12.55
N PHE A 103 -2.18 14.10 12.78
CA PHE A 103 -2.96 12.87 12.65
C PHE A 103 -3.15 12.41 11.20
N TYR A 104 -3.26 13.33 10.24
CA TYR A 104 -3.27 12.95 8.81
C TYR A 104 -1.92 12.39 8.36
N LEU A 105 -0.81 12.95 8.84
CA LEU A 105 0.52 12.40 8.58
C LEU A 105 0.69 11.02 9.23
N LEU A 106 0.19 10.85 10.46
CA LEU A 106 0.20 9.57 11.17
C LEU A 106 -0.56 8.49 10.38
N CYS A 107 -1.74 8.82 9.85
CA CYS A 107 -2.48 7.93 8.95
C CYS A 107 -1.64 7.53 7.72
N TYR A 108 -1.05 8.53 7.06
CA TYR A 108 -0.27 8.31 5.84
C TYR A 108 0.96 7.42 6.09
N VAL A 109 1.70 7.68 7.17
CA VAL A 109 2.86 6.88 7.57
C VAL A 109 2.43 5.45 7.92
N GLY A 110 1.33 5.28 8.66
CA GLY A 110 0.79 3.96 8.98
C GLY A 110 0.45 3.14 7.73
N ILE A 111 -0.25 3.74 6.77
CA ILE A 111 -0.56 3.12 5.47
C ILE A 111 0.73 2.74 4.72
N THR A 112 1.71 3.65 4.69
CA THR A 112 2.98 3.40 3.97
C THR A 112 3.74 2.23 4.57
N ILE A 113 3.87 2.17 5.90
CA ILE A 113 4.50 1.04 6.61
C ILE A 113 3.74 -0.25 6.33
N PHE A 114 2.41 -0.22 6.39
CA PHE A 114 1.56 -1.38 6.12
C PHE A 114 1.83 -1.95 4.71
N ILE A 115 1.79 -1.13 3.66
CA ILE A 115 2.02 -1.56 2.28
C ILE A 115 3.42 -2.16 2.09
N ILE A 116 4.46 -1.44 2.52
CA ILE A 116 5.85 -1.89 2.36
C ILE A 116 6.07 -3.23 3.08
N SER A 117 5.49 -3.36 4.27
CA SER A 117 5.58 -4.59 5.06
C SER A 117 4.84 -5.75 4.40
N SER A 118 3.66 -5.53 3.81
CA SER A 118 2.94 -6.57 3.07
C SER A 118 3.71 -7.06 1.84
N ILE A 119 4.39 -6.17 1.10
CA ILE A 119 5.23 -6.55 -0.03
C ILE A 119 6.44 -7.36 0.47
N ASN A 120 7.12 -6.89 1.50
CA ASN A 120 8.26 -7.59 2.10
C ASN A 120 7.88 -8.97 2.67
N LEU A 121 6.67 -9.11 3.20
CA LEU A 121 6.14 -10.39 3.67
C LEU A 121 6.09 -11.40 2.53
N VAL A 122 5.54 -11.01 1.38
CA VAL A 122 5.51 -11.87 0.18
C VAL A 122 6.91 -12.21 -0.30
N SER A 123 7.81 -11.23 -0.38
CA SER A 123 9.21 -11.49 -0.75
C SER A 123 9.91 -12.44 0.22
N GLY A 124 9.50 -12.47 1.49
CA GLY A 124 10.03 -13.39 2.51
C GLY A 124 9.59 -14.84 2.29
N PHE A 125 8.37 -15.06 1.76
CA PHE A 125 7.90 -16.39 1.38
C PHE A 125 8.55 -16.90 0.07
N TYR A 126 8.99 -15.98 -0.80
CA TYR A 126 9.62 -16.27 -2.09
C TYR A 126 11.04 -15.69 -2.15
N ASN A 127 11.92 -16.12 -1.25
CA ASN A 127 13.33 -15.74 -1.29
C ASN A 127 14.09 -16.64 -2.28
N ILE A 128 14.65 -16.06 -3.34
CA ILE A 128 15.33 -16.82 -4.40
C ILE A 128 16.83 -16.78 -4.12
N ASN A 129 17.45 -17.95 -3.98
CA ASN A 129 18.89 -18.05 -3.85
C ASN A 129 19.51 -18.46 -5.19
N TYR A 130 20.60 -17.79 -5.55
CA TYR A 130 21.44 -18.11 -6.70
C TYR A 130 22.76 -18.66 -6.18
N PRO A 131 22.83 -19.96 -5.85
CA PRO A 131 24.06 -20.59 -5.41
C PRO A 131 25.15 -20.49 -6.51
N PRO A 132 26.42 -20.30 -6.14
CA PRO A 132 27.50 -20.39 -7.10
C PRO A 132 27.56 -21.81 -7.70
N PRO A 133 28.00 -21.98 -8.96
CA PRO A 133 28.22 -23.29 -9.54
C PRO A 133 29.24 -24.08 -8.72
N VAL A 134 29.14 -25.41 -8.71
CA VAL A 134 30.13 -26.28 -8.06
C VAL A 134 31.37 -26.35 -8.95
N ILE A 135 32.51 -25.96 -8.40
CA ILE A 135 33.79 -25.82 -9.11
C ILE A 135 34.78 -26.86 -8.58
N ASP A 136 35.59 -27.47 -9.44
CA ASP A 136 36.69 -28.35 -9.04
C ASP A 136 37.92 -27.58 -8.56
N GLU A 137 38.92 -28.32 -8.03
CA GLU A 137 40.20 -27.76 -7.60
C GLU A 137 40.98 -27.06 -8.72
N SER A 138 40.64 -27.32 -9.99
CA SER A 138 41.23 -26.69 -11.18
C SER A 138 40.46 -25.48 -11.68
N GLY A 139 39.36 -25.09 -11.01
CA GLY A 139 38.52 -23.95 -11.40
C GLY A 139 37.50 -24.26 -12.51
N LYS A 140 37.29 -25.52 -12.89
CA LYS A 140 36.27 -25.91 -13.87
C LYS A 140 34.93 -26.18 -13.20
N ILE A 141 33.84 -25.76 -13.86
CA ILE A 141 32.48 -26.02 -13.40
C ILE A 141 32.18 -27.52 -13.54
N ILE A 142 32.00 -28.19 -12.40
CA ILE A 142 31.58 -29.60 -12.32
C ILE A 142 30.07 -29.70 -12.48
N LYS A 143 29.33 -28.74 -11.91
CA LYS A 143 27.87 -28.74 -11.90
C LYS A 143 27.32 -27.33 -11.80
N GLU A 144 26.41 -27.00 -12.71
CA GLU A 144 25.59 -25.80 -12.61
C GLU A 144 24.67 -25.89 -11.39
N SER A 145 24.67 -24.86 -10.55
CA SER A 145 23.82 -24.81 -9.37
C SER A 145 22.48 -24.15 -9.73
N THR A 146 21.38 -24.86 -9.52
CA THR A 146 20.06 -24.37 -9.90
C THR A 146 19.50 -23.40 -8.85
N PRO A 147 18.91 -22.27 -9.25
CA PRO A 147 18.20 -21.39 -8.33
C PRO A 147 17.09 -22.15 -7.61
N TYR A 148 16.90 -21.84 -6.33
CA TYR A 148 15.83 -22.44 -5.53
C TYR A 148 15.20 -21.43 -4.59
N VAL A 149 13.94 -21.68 -4.23
CA VAL A 149 13.18 -20.81 -3.34
C VAL A 149 13.34 -21.29 -1.90
N THR A 150 13.69 -20.36 -1.00
CA THR A 150 13.63 -20.56 0.44
C THR A 150 12.64 -19.58 1.07
N LYS A 151 12.29 -19.86 2.33
CA LYS A 151 11.54 -18.94 3.18
C LYS A 151 12.52 -18.23 4.11
N ASP A 152 12.51 -16.91 4.07
CA ASP A 152 13.23 -16.09 5.05
C ASP A 152 12.29 -15.80 6.24
N ILE A 153 12.34 -16.68 7.24
CA ILE A 153 11.51 -16.58 8.46
C ILE A 153 11.77 -15.27 9.20
N GLY A 154 13.02 -14.79 9.22
CA GLY A 154 13.37 -13.53 9.86
C GLY A 154 12.69 -12.34 9.18
N LYS A 155 12.71 -12.29 7.85
CA LYS A 155 12.00 -11.29 7.05
C LYS A 155 10.48 -11.39 7.21
N ILE A 156 9.93 -12.61 7.22
CA ILE A 156 8.49 -12.84 7.41
C ILE A 156 8.03 -12.26 8.77
N ILE A 157 8.71 -12.62 9.87
CA ILE A 157 8.33 -12.15 11.21
C ILE A 157 8.45 -10.62 11.32
N ARG A 158 9.57 -10.04 10.86
CA ARG A 158 9.74 -8.58 10.86
C ARG A 158 8.65 -7.88 10.06
N SER A 159 8.30 -8.43 8.89
CA SER A 159 7.25 -7.88 8.04
C SER A 159 5.88 -7.96 8.69
N ILE A 160 5.55 -9.06 9.39
CA ILE A 160 4.28 -9.18 10.14
C ILE A 160 4.22 -8.12 11.25
N ILE A 161 5.28 -7.97 12.04
CA ILE A 161 5.35 -6.99 13.14
C ILE A 161 5.21 -5.57 12.58
N SER A 162 5.97 -5.22 11.54
CA SER A 162 5.90 -3.90 10.92
C SER A 162 4.53 -3.64 10.28
N MET A 163 3.91 -4.65 9.68
CA MET A 163 2.55 -4.55 9.13
C MET A 163 1.52 -4.25 10.23
N ILE A 164 1.59 -4.95 11.38
CA ILE A 164 0.72 -4.70 12.53
C ILE A 164 0.93 -3.28 13.08
N ILE A 165 2.20 -2.86 13.25
CA ILE A 165 2.53 -1.50 13.70
C ILE A 165 1.94 -0.46 12.74
N GLY A 166 2.17 -0.62 11.42
CA GLY A 166 1.63 0.29 10.41
C GLY A 166 0.10 0.38 10.46
N PHE A 167 -0.58 -0.77 10.62
CA PHE A 167 -2.03 -0.82 10.75
C PHE A 167 -2.53 -0.11 12.02
N ILE A 168 -1.91 -0.36 13.18
CA ILE A 168 -2.27 0.31 14.44
C ILE A 168 -2.02 1.83 14.34
N THR A 169 -0.89 2.25 13.79
CA THR A 169 -0.57 3.66 13.56
C THR A 169 -1.62 4.33 12.67
N PHE A 170 -2.03 3.66 11.59
CA PHE A 170 -3.12 4.14 10.74
C PHE A 170 -4.43 4.26 11.52
N LEU A 171 -4.82 3.22 12.28
CA LEU A 171 -6.07 3.23 13.05
C LEU A 171 -6.12 4.35 14.09
N ILE A 172 -5.02 4.59 14.82
CA ILE A 172 -4.95 5.67 15.81
C ILE A 172 -5.20 7.02 15.14
N GLY A 173 -4.51 7.30 14.04
CA GLY A 173 -4.71 8.54 13.29
C GLY A 173 -6.15 8.64 12.74
N PHE A 174 -6.63 7.55 12.14
CA PHE A 174 -7.92 7.52 11.46
C PHE A 174 -9.07 7.72 12.45
N ILE A 175 -9.08 6.99 13.57
CA ILE A 175 -10.10 7.11 14.61
C ILE A 175 -10.12 8.53 15.15
N ARG A 176 -8.96 9.12 15.44
CA ARG A 176 -8.89 10.50 15.96
C ARG A 176 -9.45 11.51 14.96
N VAL A 177 -9.09 11.38 13.68
CA VAL A 177 -9.65 12.21 12.61
C VAL A 177 -11.17 12.08 12.55
N GLN A 178 -11.70 10.86 12.53
CA GLN A 178 -13.15 10.65 12.44
C GLN A 178 -13.91 11.20 13.65
N LEU A 179 -13.41 10.98 14.87
CA LEU A 179 -14.03 11.50 16.10
C LEU A 179 -14.03 13.03 16.16
N SER A 180 -13.05 13.68 15.52
CA SER A 180 -12.98 15.14 15.49
C SER A 180 -13.99 15.80 14.56
N MET A 181 -14.57 15.06 13.62
CA MET A 181 -15.51 15.62 12.65
C MET A 181 -16.89 15.70 13.26
N LYS A 182 -17.32 16.90 13.62
CA LYS A 182 -18.67 17.15 14.14
C LYS A 182 -19.58 17.62 13.02
N LYS A 183 -20.81 17.10 13.01
CA LYS A 183 -21.89 17.59 12.14
C LYS A 183 -22.41 18.90 12.73
N ILE A 184 -22.42 19.97 11.95
CA ILE A 184 -23.11 21.21 12.32
C ILE A 184 -24.46 21.20 11.59
N GLU A 185 -25.55 21.29 12.35
CA GLU A 185 -26.86 21.61 11.79
C GLU A 185 -26.89 23.11 11.54
N LYS A 186 -27.14 23.51 10.28
CA LYS A 186 -27.41 24.91 9.98
C LYS A 186 -28.66 25.30 10.76
N GLN A 187 -28.52 26.19 11.74
CA GLN A 187 -29.67 26.91 12.27
C GLN A 187 -30.26 27.72 11.12
N GLU A 188 -31.51 27.43 10.76
CA GLU A 188 -32.31 28.31 9.92
C GLU A 188 -32.33 29.69 10.59
N ILE A 189 -31.68 30.66 9.95
CA ILE A 189 -31.87 32.07 10.29
C ILE A 189 -33.28 32.40 9.78
N ASN A 190 -34.27 32.21 10.64
CA ASN A 190 -35.60 32.77 10.44
C ASN A 190 -35.50 34.29 10.64
N THR A 191 -35.29 35.03 9.55
CA THR A 191 -35.63 36.45 9.45
C THR A 191 -36.95 36.62 8.75
#